data_AF-A0A2D9WCU9-F1
#
_entry.id   AF-A0A2D9WCU9-F1
#
_cell.length_a   1.000
_cell.length_b   1.000
_cell.length_c   1.000
_cell.angle_alpha   90.00
_cell.angle_beta   90.00
_cell.angle_gamma   90.00
#
_symmetry.space_group_name_H-M   'P 1'
#
loop_
_entity.id
_entity.type
_entity.pdbx_description
1 polymer ?
#
loop_
_entity_poly.entity_id
_entity_poly.type
_entity_poly.pdbx_seq_one_letter_code
_entity_poly.pdbx_strand_id
1 'polypeptide(L)'
;MMNFVPNAVDVFSEWTAKVTTQFIKTYIGKIFLAIVLVGPITFLPTMYQAWTAPDIDALRTSTWPLMILVNISAFVGVAHQGDWRLRLTMIIWTVVMIIIWLATLIR
;
A
#
# COMPACT_ATOMS: atom_id res chain seq x y z
N MET A 1 31.28 3.73 -5.42
CA MET A 1 30.09 4.10 -4.61
C MET A 1 28.74 3.91 -5.32
N MET A 2 28.68 3.69 -6.65
CA MET A 2 27.42 3.60 -7.40
C MET A 2 26.61 2.29 -7.23
N ASN A 3 27.17 1.22 -6.63
CA ASN A 3 26.49 -0.08 -6.49
C ASN A 3 26.00 -0.41 -5.06
N PHE A 4 26.22 0.47 -4.09
CA PHE A 4 25.86 0.17 -2.69
C PHE A 4 24.34 0.24 -2.46
N VAL A 5 23.68 1.23 -3.05
CA VAL A 5 22.23 1.44 -2.88
C VAL A 5 21.41 0.32 -3.52
N PRO A 6 21.66 -0.10 -4.78
CA PRO A 6 20.93 -1.23 -5.38
C PRO A 6 21.15 -2.51 -4.57
N ASN A 7 22.39 -2.83 -4.22
CA ASN A 7 22.71 -4.05 -3.47
C ASN A 7 22.06 -4.09 -2.08
N ALA A 8 22.01 -2.96 -1.37
CA ALA A 8 21.36 -2.89 -0.06
C ALA A 8 19.83 -3.09 -0.16
N VAL A 9 19.21 -2.50 -1.19
CA VAL A 9 17.78 -2.66 -1.46
C VAL A 9 17.47 -4.12 -1.81
N ASP A 10 18.24 -4.72 -2.72
CA ASP A 10 18.04 -6.12 -3.14
C ASP A 10 18.17 -7.09 -1.96
N VAL A 11 19.21 -6.94 -1.14
CA VAL A 11 19.42 -7.78 0.06
C VAL A 11 18.27 -7.62 1.06
N PHE A 12 17.81 -6.39 1.29
CA PHE A 12 16.69 -6.13 2.18
C PHE A 12 15.37 -6.69 1.63
N SER A 13 15.14 -6.57 0.32
CA SER A 13 13.99 -7.12 -0.38
C SER A 13 13.96 -8.65 -0.33
N GLU A 14 15.10 -9.32 -0.59
CA GLU A 14 15.22 -10.77 -0.50
C GLU A 14 14.99 -11.27 0.93
N TRP A 15 15.60 -10.61 1.92
CA TRP A 15 15.40 -10.94 3.32
C TRP A 15 13.92 -10.80 3.73
N THR A 16 13.31 -9.66 3.39
CA THR A 16 11.90 -9.39 3.65
C THR A 16 11.02 -10.45 2.98
N ALA A 17 11.25 -10.74 1.70
CA ALA A 17 10.50 -11.76 0.97
C ALA A 17 10.59 -13.14 1.63
N LYS A 18 11.79 -13.54 2.08
CA LYS A 18 12.00 -14.83 2.75
C LYS A 18 11.22 -14.94 4.06
N VAL A 19 11.27 -13.91 4.90
CA VAL A 19 10.56 -13.88 6.19
C VAL A 19 9.04 -13.84 5.96
N THR A 20 8.58 -12.94 5.09
CA THR A 20 7.16 -12.74 4.81
C THR A 20 6.52 -13.95 4.13
N THR A 21 7.24 -14.64 3.23
CA THR A 21 6.71 -15.83 2.55
C THR A 21 6.45 -16.98 3.54
N GLN A 22 7.33 -17.17 4.52
CA GLN A 22 7.11 -18.19 5.56
C GLN A 22 5.93 -17.80 6.46
N PHE A 23 5.84 -16.53 6.84
CA PHE A 23 4.71 -16.02 7.63
C PHE A 23 3.37 -16.20 6.93
N ILE A 24 3.26 -15.81 5.66
CA ILE A 24 2.03 -15.89 4.85
C ILE A 24 1.49 -17.33 4.76
N LYS A 25 2.36 -18.34 4.77
CA LYS A 25 1.96 -19.76 4.71
C LYS A 25 1.31 -20.27 6.01
N THR A 26 1.51 -19.57 7.14
CA THR A 26 0.90 -19.92 8.42
C THR A 26 -0.60 -19.59 8.45
N TYR A 27 -1.35 -20.19 9.38
CA TYR A 27 -2.77 -19.87 9.57
C TYR A 27 -2.99 -18.39 9.91
N ILE A 28 -2.16 -17.83 10.79
CA ILE A 28 -2.18 -16.41 11.17
C ILE A 28 -1.87 -15.53 9.95
N GLY A 29 -0.86 -15.88 9.15
CA GLY A 29 -0.50 -15.13 7.94
C GLY A 29 -1.61 -15.10 6.89
N LYS A 30 -2.37 -16.19 6.74
CA LYS A 30 -3.55 -16.23 5.85
C LYS A 30 -4.68 -15.32 6.33
N ILE A 31 -4.93 -15.27 7.65
CA ILE A 31 -5.91 -14.33 8.24
C ILE A 31 -5.44 -12.88 8.03
N PHE A 32 -4.16 -12.62 8.27
CA PHE A 32 -3.56 -11.30 8.05
C PHE A 32 -3.73 -10.86 6.59
N LEU A 33 -3.46 -11.73 5.61
CA LEU A 33 -3.71 -11.44 4.20
C LEU A 33 -5.18 -11.16 3.92
N ALA A 34 -6.10 -11.93 4.49
CA ALA A 34 -7.53 -11.66 4.34
C ALA A 34 -7.92 -10.27 4.88
N ILE A 35 -7.33 -9.84 6.00
CA ILE A 35 -7.52 -8.48 6.54
C ILE A 35 -6.95 -7.44 5.57
N VAL A 36 -5.76 -7.66 5.02
CA VAL A 36 -5.14 -6.75 4.02
C VAL A 36 -6.01 -6.59 2.77
N LEU A 37 -6.70 -7.66 2.34
CA LEU A 37 -7.65 -7.62 1.22
C LEU A 37 -8.87 -6.72 1.52
N VAL A 38 -9.30 -6.66 2.79
CA VAL A 38 -10.40 -5.80 3.26
C VAL A 38 -9.92 -4.40 3.64
N GLY A 39 -8.62 -4.23 3.88
CA GLY A 39 -7.98 -2.98 4.29
C GLY A 39 -8.36 -1.72 3.49
N PRO A 40 -8.54 -1.73 2.15
CA PRO A 40 -8.96 -0.52 1.45
C PRO A 40 -10.33 0.01 1.92
N ILE A 41 -11.22 -0.87 2.34
CA ILE A 41 -12.57 -0.51 2.81
C ILE A 41 -12.48 0.29 4.11
N THR A 42 -11.45 0.05 4.94
CA THR A 42 -11.29 0.77 6.20
C THR A 42 -10.90 2.24 6.01
N PHE A 43 -10.45 2.64 4.82
CA PHE A 43 -10.13 4.02 4.46
C PHE A 43 -11.31 4.80 3.89
N LEU A 44 -12.47 4.17 3.65
CA LEU A 44 -13.66 4.89 3.18
C LEU A 44 -14.09 6.05 4.09
N PRO A 45 -14.08 5.92 5.44
CA PRO A 45 -14.38 7.05 6.33
C PRO A 45 -13.38 8.19 6.18
N THR A 46 -12.08 7.88 6.05
CA THR A 46 -11.04 8.90 5.85
C THR A 46 -11.20 9.61 4.52
N MET A 47 -11.52 8.86 3.46
CA MET A 47 -11.82 9.43 2.14
C MET A 47 -13.04 10.35 2.22
N TYR A 48 -14.12 9.93 2.90
CA TYR A 48 -15.28 10.78 3.11
C TYR A 48 -14.94 12.06 3.89
N GLN A 49 -14.16 11.95 4.97
CA GLN A 49 -13.71 13.09 5.77
C GLN A 49 -12.83 14.05 4.97
N ALA A 50 -11.94 13.53 4.12
CA ALA A 50 -11.08 14.37 3.27
C ALA A 50 -11.87 15.34 2.38
N TRP A 51 -13.08 14.95 1.95
CA TRP A 51 -13.92 15.77 1.07
C TRP A 51 -15.02 16.55 1.77
N THR A 52 -15.39 16.19 3.00
CA THR A 52 -16.54 16.78 3.70
C THR A 52 -16.18 17.55 4.96
N ALA A 53 -15.04 17.25 5.59
CA ALA A 53 -14.61 17.96 6.79
C ALA A 53 -14.29 19.43 6.46
N PRO A 54 -14.57 20.36 7.39
CA PRO A 54 -14.26 21.78 7.22
C PRO A 54 -12.76 22.06 7.31
N ASP A 55 -12.01 21.22 8.02
CA ASP A 55 -10.55 21.29 8.16
C ASP A 55 -9.95 19.91 7.87
N ILE A 56 -8.88 19.88 7.08
CA ILE A 56 -8.17 18.68 6.66
C ILE A 56 -6.65 18.81 6.80
N ASP A 57 -6.15 19.77 7.59
CA ASP A 57 -4.70 19.99 7.75
C ASP A 57 -3.97 18.75 8.27
N ALA A 58 -4.61 17.96 9.13
CA ALA A 58 -4.07 16.68 9.61
C ALA A 58 -3.85 15.65 8.48
N LEU A 59 -4.57 15.79 7.36
CA LEU A 59 -4.39 14.93 6.19
C LEU A 59 -3.28 15.43 5.27
N ARG A 60 -2.80 16.68 5.37
CA ARG A 60 -1.75 17.24 4.51
C ARG A 60 -0.36 16.71 4.88
N THR A 61 -0.15 15.42 4.64
CA THR A 61 1.10 14.72 4.93
C THR A 61 1.63 14.00 3.70
N SER A 62 2.93 13.72 3.68
CA SER A 62 3.57 12.91 2.63
C SER A 62 3.14 11.44 2.65
N THR A 63 2.29 11.03 3.59
CA THR A 63 1.81 9.65 3.73
C THR A 63 1.09 9.19 2.47
N TRP A 64 0.19 10.01 1.92
CA TRP A 64 -0.61 9.63 0.75
C TRP A 64 0.24 9.38 -0.51
N PRO A 65 1.12 10.29 -0.95
CA PRO A 65 1.97 10.05 -2.12
C PRO A 65 2.94 8.88 -1.90
N LEU A 66 3.47 8.69 -0.69
CA LEU A 66 4.31 7.52 -0.38
C LEU A 66 3.53 6.22 -0.47
N MET A 67 2.31 6.17 0.07
CA MET A 67 1.45 4.99 -0.01
C MET A 67 1.04 4.67 -1.45
N ILE A 68 0.86 5.68 -2.32
CA ILE A 68 0.64 5.46 -3.76
C ILE A 68 1.85 4.72 -4.37
N LEU A 69 3.08 5.21 -4.14
CA LEU A 69 4.30 4.59 -4.66
C LEU A 69 4.50 3.16 -4.13
N VAL A 70 4.26 2.94 -2.84
CA VAL A 70 4.35 1.61 -2.22
C VAL A 70 3.34 0.65 -2.82
N ASN A 71 2.08 1.06 -2.98
CA ASN A 71 1.04 0.18 -3.55
C ASN A 71 1.26 -0.10 -5.04
N ILE A 72 1.78 0.85 -5.82
CA ILE A 72 2.18 0.61 -7.22
C ILE A 72 3.35 -0.38 -7.27
N SER A 73 4.36 -0.20 -6.42
CA SER A 73 5.51 -1.10 -6.36
C SER A 73 5.09 -2.51 -5.95
N ALA A 74 4.21 -2.61 -4.96
CA ALA A 74 3.60 -3.88 -4.55
C ALA A 74 2.81 -4.50 -5.71
N PHE A 75 1.96 -3.72 -6.39
CA PHE A 75 1.20 -4.18 -7.56
C PHE A 75 2.10 -4.78 -8.64
N VAL A 76 3.20 -4.11 -9.01
CA VAL A 76 4.17 -4.63 -9.98
C VAL A 76 4.81 -5.94 -9.48
N GLY A 77 5.12 -6.02 -8.18
CA GLY A 77 5.66 -7.25 -7.56
C GLY A 77 4.69 -8.44 -7.60
N VAL A 78 3.41 -8.25 -7.25
CA VAL A 78 2.38 -9.30 -7.34
C VAL A 78 1.85 -9.52 -8.76
N ALA A 79 2.07 -8.59 -9.68
CA ALA A 79 1.76 -8.78 -11.10
C ALA A 79 2.53 -9.97 -11.68
N HIS A 80 3.71 -10.29 -11.17
CA HIS A 80 4.46 -11.47 -11.62
C HIS A 80 3.97 -12.79 -11.00
N GLN A 81 3.21 -12.76 -9.90
CA GLN A 81 2.79 -13.95 -9.15
C GLN A 81 1.41 -14.50 -9.54
N GLY A 82 0.69 -13.85 -10.45
CA GLY A 82 -0.58 -14.36 -10.99
C GLY A 82 -1.83 -14.21 -10.09
N ASP A 83 -1.69 -13.69 -8.86
CA ASP A 83 -2.83 -13.54 -7.94
C ASP A 83 -3.67 -12.29 -8.28
N TRP A 84 -4.80 -12.50 -8.96
CA TRP A 84 -5.70 -11.43 -9.38
C TRP A 84 -6.38 -10.70 -8.21
N ARG A 85 -6.56 -11.36 -7.06
CA ARG A 85 -7.25 -10.77 -5.89
C ARG A 85 -6.37 -9.71 -5.26
N LEU A 86 -5.09 -10.05 -5.03
CA LEU A 86 -4.11 -9.11 -4.51
C LEU A 86 -3.89 -7.93 -5.47
N ARG A 87 -3.84 -8.19 -6.79
CA ARG A 87 -3.76 -7.12 -7.81
C ARG A 87 -4.93 -6.14 -7.69
N LEU A 88 -6.16 -6.64 -7.64
CA LEU A 88 -7.35 -5.82 -7.51
C LEU A 88 -7.31 -4.99 -6.22
N THR A 89 -6.94 -5.60 -5.10
CA THR A 89 -6.79 -4.90 -3.81
C THR A 89 -5.75 -3.78 -3.87
N MET A 90 -4.57 -4.01 -4.46
CA MET A 90 -3.53 -2.97 -4.59
C MET A 90 -3.98 -1.82 -5.50
N ILE A 91 -4.74 -2.10 -6.56
CA ILE A 91 -5.36 -1.06 -7.40
C ILE A 91 -6.34 -0.23 -6.57
N ILE A 92 -7.24 -0.88 -5.82
CA ILE A 92 -8.22 -0.19 -4.97
C ILE A 92 -7.51 0.69 -3.94
N TRP A 93 -6.47 0.17 -3.25
CA TRP A 93 -5.62 0.96 -2.35
C TRP A 93 -5.07 2.21 -3.05
N THR A 94 -4.48 2.03 -4.23
CA THR A 94 -3.88 3.13 -4.99
C THR A 94 -4.91 4.20 -5.33
N VAL A 95 -6.09 3.80 -5.80
CA VAL A 95 -7.19 4.73 -6.16
C VAL A 95 -7.67 5.51 -4.94
N VAL A 96 -7.92 4.84 -3.80
CA VAL A 96 -8.35 5.50 -2.56
C VAL A 96 -7.32 6.52 -2.08
N MET A 97 -6.04 6.16 -2.11
CA MET A 97 -4.95 7.06 -1.71
C MET A 97 -4.82 8.26 -2.65
N ILE A 98 -5.01 8.08 -3.96
CA ILE A 98 -5.06 9.18 -4.94
C ILE A 98 -6.22 10.13 -4.61
N ILE A 99 -7.42 9.60 -4.34
CA ILE A 99 -8.59 10.45 -4.03
C ILE A 99 -8.35 11.28 -2.77
N ILE A 100 -7.75 10.69 -1.73
CA ILE A 100 -7.43 11.43 -0.50
C ILE A 100 -6.34 12.47 -0.78
N TRP A 101 -5.28 12.11 -1.51
CA TRP A 101 -4.20 13.04 -1.84
C TRP A 101 -4.71 14.23 -2.67
N LEU A 102 -5.58 14.00 -3.66
CA LEU A 102 -6.20 15.06 -4.44
C LEU A 102 -7.00 16.02 -3.56
N ALA A 103 -7.74 15.50 -2.58
CA ALA A 103 -8.46 16.35 -1.63
C ALA A 103 -7.51 17.30 -0.88
N THR A 104 -6.32 16.82 -0.48
CA THR A 104 -5.31 17.64 0.22
C THR A 104 -4.67 18.73 -0.63
N LEU A 105 -4.72 18.60 -1.96
CA LEU A 105 -4.16 19.58 -2.90
C LEU A 105 -5.18 20.66 -3.31
N ILE A 106 -6.46 20.30 -3.36
CA ILE A 106 -7.52 21.14 -3.92
C ILE A 106 -8.27 21.94 -2.83
N ARG A 107 -8.41 21.36 -1.63
CA ARG A 107 -9.09 21.97 -0.48
C ARG A 107 -8.06 22.41 0.56
#